data_AF-Q9BEH5-F1
#
_entry.id   AF-Q9BEH5-F1
#
_cell.length_a   1.000
_cell.length_b   1.000
_cell.length_c   1.000
_cell.angle_alpha   90.00
_cell.angle_beta   90.00
_cell.angle_gamma   90.00
#
_symmetry.space_group_name_H-M   'P 1'
#
loop_
_entity.id
_entity.type
_entity.pdbx_description
1 polymer ?
#
loop_
_entity_poly.entity_id
_entity_poly.type
_entity_poly.pdbx_seq_one_letter_code
_entity_poly.pdbx_strand_id
1 'polypeptide(L)'
;IVKAGIVIPQNPECPNTGDKNFPQNVKINLNVLNRKTNSRRASDYHNRSTSPWNLHRNEDPERYPSVIWEAKCRHLGCVNAEGKVDFHMNSVP
;
A
#
# COMPACT_ATOMS: atom_id res chain seq x y z
N ILE A 1 -38.11 33.73 25.21
CA ILE A 1 -36.64 33.64 25.12
C ILE A 1 -36.28 32.17 24.98
N VAL A 2 -36.07 31.68 23.76
CA VAL A 2 -35.72 30.27 23.52
C VAL A 2 -34.21 30.22 23.33
N LYS A 3 -33.52 29.63 24.32
CA LYS A 3 -32.07 29.38 24.27
C LYS A 3 -31.83 28.22 23.28
N ALA A 4 -31.20 28.52 22.16
CA ALA A 4 -30.71 27.50 21.24
C ALA A 4 -29.60 26.69 21.93
N GLY A 5 -29.73 25.35 21.85
CA GLY A 5 -28.79 24.40 22.43
C GLY A 5 -27.39 24.52 21.84
N ILE A 6 -26.41 24.12 22.65
CA ILE A 6 -24.97 24.21 22.41
C ILE A 6 -24.61 23.60 21.04
N VAL A 7 -24.00 24.43 20.19
CA VAL A 7 -23.44 24.01 18.90
C VAL A 7 -22.26 23.08 19.17
N ILE A 8 -22.34 21.87 18.61
CA ILE A 8 -21.25 20.88 18.55
C ILE A 8 -19.95 21.61 18.14
N PRO A 9 -18.81 21.38 18.81
CA PRO A 9 -17.60 22.15 18.55
C PRO A 9 -17.22 22.05 17.08
N GLN A 10 -17.34 23.17 16.36
CA GLN A 10 -16.83 23.30 15.01
C GLN A 10 -15.31 23.38 15.14
N ASN A 11 -14.60 22.38 14.61
CA ASN A 11 -13.17 22.48 14.41
C ASN A 11 -12.91 23.56 13.35
N PRO A 12 -12.23 24.68 13.66
CA PRO A 12 -12.14 25.83 12.76
C PRO A 12 -11.27 25.61 11.52
N GLU A 13 -10.65 24.44 11.34
CA GLU A 13 -9.60 24.20 10.35
C GLU A 13 -9.92 23.11 9.31
N CYS A 14 -11.15 22.56 9.31
CA CYS A 14 -11.55 21.58 8.30
C CYS A 14 -12.55 22.20 7.31
N PRO A 15 -12.32 22.14 5.98
CA PRO A 15 -13.29 22.59 5.00
C PRO A 15 -14.57 21.79 5.15
N ASN A 16 -15.69 22.49 5.42
CA ASN A 16 -17.00 21.86 5.35
C ASN A 16 -17.22 21.41 3.90
N THR A 17 -17.32 20.11 3.65
CA THR A 17 -17.62 19.56 2.33
C THR A 17 -19.05 19.90 1.96
N GLY A 18 -19.22 21.09 1.42
CA GLY A 18 -20.47 21.57 0.84
C GLY A 18 -20.39 21.49 -0.67
N ASP A 19 -20.92 20.42 -1.24
CA ASP A 19 -21.61 20.47 -2.52
C ASP A 19 -22.77 19.47 -2.51
N LYS A 20 -23.94 19.95 -2.92
CA LYS A 20 -25.28 19.39 -2.60
C LYS A 20 -25.74 18.26 -3.52
N ASN A 21 -24.88 17.65 -4.34
CA ASN A 21 -25.30 16.62 -5.29
C ASN A 21 -24.27 15.49 -5.30
N PHE A 22 -24.69 14.27 -4.91
CA PHE A 22 -23.89 13.05 -4.75
C PHE A 22 -23.07 12.93 -3.44
N PRO A 23 -23.04 11.78 -2.75
CA PRO A 23 -22.16 11.60 -1.61
C PRO A 23 -20.70 11.58 -2.11
N GLN A 24 -19.99 12.70 -1.95
CA GLN A 24 -18.59 12.83 -2.33
C GLN A 24 -17.65 12.11 -1.35
N ASN A 25 -18.16 11.77 -0.16
CA ASN A 25 -17.37 11.24 0.96
C ASN A 25 -18.06 10.00 1.55
N VAL A 26 -17.26 9.07 2.10
CA VAL A 26 -17.76 7.92 2.84
C VAL A 26 -17.33 7.99 4.31
N LYS A 27 -18.22 7.58 5.22
CA LYS A 27 -17.89 7.44 6.65
C LYS A 27 -17.27 6.06 6.88
N ILE A 28 -15.98 6.05 7.20
CA ILE A 28 -15.24 4.81 7.51
C ILE A 28 -15.10 4.60 9.02
N ASN A 29 -15.12 3.35 9.46
CA ASN A 29 -14.66 2.97 10.79
C ASN A 29 -13.17 2.65 10.71
N LEU A 30 -12.35 3.35 11.49
CA LEU A 30 -10.89 3.20 11.46
C LEU A 30 -10.39 1.86 12.07
N ASN A 31 -11.27 1.08 12.70
CA ASN A 31 -10.91 -0.24 13.21
C ASN A 31 -10.74 -1.24 12.05
N VAL A 32 -9.53 -1.34 11.53
CA VAL A 32 -9.17 -2.31 10.48
C VAL A 32 -9.15 -3.71 11.10
N LEU A 33 -10.15 -4.54 10.77
CA LEU A 33 -10.15 -5.95 11.12
C LEU A 33 -9.00 -6.65 10.38
N ASN A 34 -7.92 -6.95 11.10
CA ASN A 34 -6.74 -7.61 10.56
C ASN A 34 -7.04 -9.09 10.24
N ARG A 35 -7.65 -9.35 9.08
CA ARG A 35 -7.88 -10.71 8.54
C ARG A 35 -6.65 -11.28 7.80
N LYS A 36 -5.43 -10.93 8.21
CA LYS A 36 -4.23 -11.47 7.56
C LYS A 36 -4.16 -12.99 7.76
N THR A 37 -4.50 -13.74 6.72
CA THR A 37 -3.92 -15.05 6.47
C THR A 37 -2.49 -14.78 6.05
N ASN A 38 -1.51 -15.16 6.88
CA ASN A 38 -0.11 -15.10 6.47
C ASN A 38 0.02 -15.86 5.15
N SER A 39 0.21 -15.12 4.05
CA SER A 39 0.46 -15.71 2.73
C SER A 39 1.68 -16.59 2.90
N ARG A 40 1.52 -17.91 2.68
CA ARG A 40 2.55 -18.95 2.86
C ARG A 40 3.73 -18.80 1.87
N ARG A 41 4.18 -17.58 1.57
CA ARG A 41 5.37 -17.36 0.77
C ARG A 41 6.57 -17.59 1.66
N ALA A 42 7.44 -18.51 1.26
CA ALA A 42 8.74 -18.62 1.92
C ALA A 42 9.46 -17.28 1.78
N SER A 43 10.02 -16.79 2.89
CA SER A 43 10.63 -15.47 2.99
C SER A 43 11.82 -15.29 2.02
N ASP A 44 12.35 -16.37 1.46
CA ASP A 44 13.56 -16.43 0.64
C ASP A 44 13.29 -16.51 -0.88
N TYR A 45 12.04 -16.46 -1.35
CA TYR A 45 11.73 -16.52 -2.79
C TYR A 45 12.43 -15.45 -3.62
N HIS A 46 12.56 -14.25 -3.08
CA HIS A 46 13.25 -13.14 -3.74
C HIS A 46 14.74 -13.44 -4.03
N ASN A 47 15.34 -14.38 -3.29
CA ASN A 47 16.71 -14.85 -3.50
C ASN A 47 16.82 -16.15 -4.30
N ARG A 48 15.80 -17.03 -4.23
CA ARG A 48 15.81 -18.36 -4.87
C ARG A 48 15.13 -18.41 -6.23
N SER A 49 14.40 -17.37 -6.61
CA SER A 49 13.82 -17.23 -7.93
C SER A 49 14.93 -17.21 -9.00
N THR A 50 14.65 -17.79 -10.17
CA THR A 50 15.47 -17.57 -11.37
C THR A 50 15.40 -16.11 -11.82
N SER A 51 14.35 -15.38 -11.49
CA SER A 51 14.23 -13.93 -11.65
C SER A 51 14.29 -13.23 -10.29
N PRO A 52 15.47 -13.14 -9.64
CA PRO A 52 15.56 -12.62 -8.28
C PRO A 52 15.23 -11.11 -8.22
N TRP A 53 14.70 -10.66 -7.09
CA TRP A 53 14.34 -9.25 -6.88
C TRP A 53 14.84 -8.72 -5.53
N ASN A 54 15.02 -7.41 -5.45
CA ASN A 54 15.21 -6.67 -4.20
C ASN A 54 13.87 -6.08 -3.76
N LEU A 55 13.73 -5.84 -2.45
CA LEU A 55 12.60 -5.11 -1.90
C LEU A 55 13.01 -3.65 -1.66
N HIS A 56 12.32 -2.73 -2.29
CA HIS A 56 12.48 -1.30 -2.08
C HIS A 56 11.46 -0.82 -1.05
N ARG A 57 11.91 -0.10 -0.02
CA ARG A 57 11.04 0.43 1.03
C ARG A 57 10.48 1.79 0.59
N ASN A 58 9.18 1.85 0.37
CA ASN A 58 8.44 3.06 0.06
C ASN A 58 7.65 3.50 1.31
N GLU A 59 8.05 4.62 1.92
CA GLU A 59 7.41 5.18 3.11
C GLU A 59 6.76 6.52 2.83
N ASP A 60 5.52 6.67 3.25
CA ASP A 60 4.70 7.86 3.08
C ASP A 60 3.84 8.05 4.34
N PRO A 61 4.08 9.11 5.14
CA PRO A 61 3.36 9.34 6.40
C PRO A 61 1.88 9.68 6.19
N GLU A 62 1.49 10.12 4.98
CA GLU A 62 0.11 10.53 4.66
C GLU A 62 -0.70 9.39 4.00
N ARG A 63 -0.16 8.16 4.02
CA ARG A 63 -0.77 6.98 3.37
C ARG A 63 -0.97 5.84 4.37
N TYR A 64 -2.03 5.06 4.17
CA TYR A 64 -2.24 3.77 4.86
C TYR A 64 -2.20 2.60 3.86
N PRO A 65 -1.33 1.57 4.05
CA PRO A 65 -0.27 1.48 5.05
C PRO A 65 0.88 2.46 4.74
N SER A 66 1.52 2.97 5.80
CA SER A 66 2.60 3.96 5.66
C SER A 66 3.84 3.41 4.98
N VAL A 67 4.12 2.12 5.16
CA VAL A 67 5.27 1.43 4.57
C VAL A 67 4.79 0.36 3.60
N ILE A 68 5.26 0.44 2.36
CA ILE A 68 5.04 -0.54 1.30
C ILE A 68 6.41 -1.06 0.84
N TRP A 69 6.53 -2.38 0.67
CA TRP A 69 7.73 -3.02 0.11
C TRP A 69 7.49 -3.41 -1.34
N GLU A 70 8.20 -2.75 -2.25
CA GLU A 70 8.04 -2.92 -3.70
C GLU A 70 9.12 -3.84 -4.25
N ALA A 71 8.75 -4.82 -5.07
CA ALA A 71 9.70 -5.71 -5.71
C ALA A 71 10.37 -5.02 -6.91
N LYS A 72 11.70 -5.15 -7.02
CA LYS A 72 12.48 -4.70 -8.17
C LYS A 72 13.41 -5.80 -8.65
N CYS A 73 13.18 -6.31 -9.86
CA CYS A 73 14.02 -7.34 -10.48
C CYS A 73 15.50 -6.90 -10.51
N ARG A 74 16.40 -7.84 -10.21
CA ARG A 74 17.85 -7.60 -10.19
C ARG A 74 18.47 -7.61 -11.57
N HIS A 75 17.87 -8.35 -12.50
CA HIS A 75 18.38 -8.56 -13.84
C HIS A 75 17.28 -8.26 -14.87
N LEU A 76 17.67 -7.95 -16.10
CA LEU A 76 16.75 -7.94 -17.24
C LEU A 76 16.41 -9.37 -17.67
N GLY A 77 17.41 -10.26 -17.67
CA GLY A 77 17.25 -11.69 -17.96
C GLY A 77 16.97 -12.56 -16.73
N CYS A 78 16.93 -13.88 -16.91
CA CYS A 78 16.78 -14.85 -15.81
C CYS A 78 18.12 -15.54 -15.49
N VAL A 79 18.26 -16.09 -14.29
CA VAL A 79 19.43 -16.86 -13.85
C VAL A 79 19.20 -18.34 -14.15
N ASN A 80 20.16 -18.97 -14.83
CA ASN A 80 20.14 -20.38 -15.17
C ASN A 80 20.76 -21.27 -14.07
N ALA A 81 20.83 -22.58 -14.30
CA ALA A 81 21.34 -23.55 -13.32
C ALA A 81 22.82 -23.35 -12.97
N GLU A 82 23.62 -22.77 -13.87
CA GLU A 82 25.02 -22.43 -13.64
C GLU A 82 25.20 -21.09 -12.89
N GLY A 83 24.10 -20.41 -12.54
CA GLY A 83 24.14 -19.10 -11.87
C GLY A 83 24.46 -17.93 -12.80
N LYS A 84 24.36 -18.12 -14.13
CA LYS A 84 24.60 -17.07 -15.13
C LYS A 84 23.29 -16.46 -15.61
N VAL A 85 23.34 -15.20 -16.02
CA VAL A 85 22.18 -14.51 -16.61
C VAL A 85 22.00 -14.97 -18.06
N ASP A 86 20.84 -15.54 -18.33
CA ASP A 86 20.33 -15.85 -19.67
C ASP A 86 19.44 -14.69 -20.16
N PHE A 87 19.88 -14.06 -21.25
CA PHE A 87 19.19 -12.94 -21.89
C PHE A 87 18.14 -13.37 -22.92
N HIS A 88 17.96 -14.67 -23.18
CA HIS A 88 16.85 -15.17 -24.00
C HIS A 88 15.52 -15.22 -23.23
N MET A 89 15.58 -15.03 -21.91
CA MET A 89 14.44 -14.94 -21.01
C MET A 89 14.43 -13.56 -20.34
N ASN A 90 13.28 -13.17 -19.77
CA ASN A 90 13.13 -11.87 -19.10
C ASN A 90 12.65 -12.02 -17.66
N SER A 91 13.24 -11.25 -16.76
CA SER A 91 12.70 -11.01 -15.42
C SER A 91 11.65 -9.90 -15.48
N VAL A 92 10.42 -10.21 -15.07
CA VAL A 92 9.29 -9.27 -15.08
C VAL A 92 8.66 -9.14 -13.69
N PRO A 93 8.30 -7.91 -13.25
CA PRO A 93 7.63 -7.67 -11.96
C PRO A 93 6.14 -7.99 -11.96
#